data_AF-A0AA42DNW4-F1
#
_entry.id   AF-A0AA42DNW4-F1
#
_cell.length_a   1.000
_cell.length_b   1.000
_cell.length_c   1.000
_cell.angle_alpha   90.00
_cell.angle_beta   90.00
_cell.angle_gamma   90.00
#
_symmetry.space_group_name_H-M   'P 1'
#
loop_
_entity.id
_entity.type
_entity.pdbx_description
1 polymer ?
#
loop_
_entity_poly.entity_id
_entity_poly.type
_entity_poly.pdbx_seq_one_letter_code
_entity_poly.pdbx_strand_id
1 'polypeptide(L)'
;MKISTNMSYAEALNLHNKVNKTTEEQDKLWNERANNQALDRALYLNDLSKVYEEQFKAENLAKKLAKGESLTKEERAYLEKVNPQLLKDAEKAKQEAENLKNQLKNAKDKQTAQKLIEQASFQANAVAKYNKQYADLLKEAISKVCSDEQGYKHDNDKTNTIDNLFVRDSNESSVDFYS
;
A
#
# COMPACT_ATOMS: atom_id res chain seq x y z
N MET A 1 -28.29 -17.38 -37.00
CA MET A 1 -27.69 -16.14 -37.53
C MET A 1 -26.34 -15.98 -36.86
N LYS A 2 -25.23 -16.24 -37.55
CA LYS A 2 -23.88 -15.96 -37.01
C LYS A 2 -23.54 -14.53 -37.38
N ILE A 3 -23.79 -13.59 -36.48
CA ILE A 3 -23.27 -12.24 -36.63
C ILE A 3 -21.81 -12.33 -36.19
N SER A 4 -20.91 -12.54 -37.16
CA SER A 4 -19.49 -12.31 -36.96
C SER A 4 -19.29 -10.80 -36.98
N THR A 5 -19.36 -10.18 -35.82
CA THR A 5 -18.78 -8.86 -35.62
C THR A 5 -17.33 -9.08 -35.24
N ASN A 6 -16.41 -8.86 -36.19
CA ASN A 6 -15.00 -8.74 -35.85
C ASN A 6 -14.81 -7.37 -35.16
N MET A 7 -15.29 -7.22 -33.93
CA MET A 7 -15.02 -6.04 -33.12
C MET A 7 -13.54 -6.07 -32.74
N SER A 8 -12.82 -5.00 -33.08
CA SER A 8 -11.43 -4.87 -32.68
C SER A 8 -11.32 -4.72 -31.16
N TYR A 9 -10.16 -5.08 -30.60
CA TYR A 9 -9.91 -4.87 -29.17
C TYR A 9 -10.12 -3.40 -28.75
N ALA A 10 -9.71 -2.45 -29.58
CA ALA A 10 -9.86 -1.02 -29.29
C ALA A 10 -11.33 -0.60 -29.21
N GLU A 11 -12.17 -1.08 -30.12
CA GLU A 11 -13.61 -0.82 -30.10
C GLU A 11 -14.28 -1.46 -28.88
N ALA A 12 -13.94 -2.72 -28.58
CA ALA A 12 -14.45 -3.42 -27.41
C ALA A 12 -14.02 -2.75 -26.10
N LEU A 13 -12.78 -2.27 -26.00
CA LEU A 13 -12.28 -1.55 -24.84
C LEU A 13 -12.96 -0.19 -24.67
N ASN A 14 -13.13 0.56 -25.75
CA ASN A 14 -13.86 1.84 -25.72
C ASN A 14 -15.30 1.63 -25.27
N LEU A 15 -15.95 0.59 -25.82
CA LEU A 15 -17.30 0.22 -25.44
C LEU A 15 -17.34 -0.20 -23.98
N HIS A 16 -16.43 -1.06 -23.53
CA HIS A 16 -16.30 -1.52 -22.14
C HIS A 16 -16.13 -0.38 -21.13
N ASN A 17 -15.32 0.62 -21.49
CA ASN A 17 -15.05 1.78 -20.64
C ASN A 17 -16.15 2.85 -20.65
N LYS A 18 -17.12 2.76 -21.57
CA LYS A 18 -18.23 3.71 -21.65
C LYS A 18 -19.08 3.63 -20.37
N VAL A 19 -19.26 4.77 -19.68
CA VAL A 19 -20.02 4.83 -18.42
C VAL A 19 -21.52 4.57 -18.65
N ASN A 20 -22.10 5.20 -19.66
CA ASN A 20 -23.51 5.08 -20.00
C ASN A 20 -23.68 4.30 -21.30
N LYS A 21 -23.78 2.98 -21.20
CA LYS A 21 -24.03 2.08 -22.32
C LYS A 21 -25.53 1.91 -22.54
N THR A 22 -25.95 1.89 -23.80
CA THR A 22 -27.29 1.42 -24.17
C THR A 22 -27.38 -0.09 -24.00
N THR A 23 -28.59 -0.64 -23.89
CA THR A 23 -28.80 -2.09 -23.81
C THR A 23 -28.19 -2.82 -25.02
N GLU A 24 -28.37 -2.28 -26.23
CA GLU A 24 -27.80 -2.87 -27.45
C GLU A 24 -26.27 -2.91 -27.43
N GLU A 25 -25.62 -1.88 -26.89
CA GLU A 25 -24.17 -1.83 -26.71
C GLU A 25 -23.68 -2.85 -25.67
N GLN A 26 -24.41 -3.00 -24.57
CA GLN A 26 -24.11 -3.97 -23.54
C GLN A 26 -24.23 -5.41 -24.08
N ASP A 27 -25.31 -5.69 -24.82
CA ASP A 27 -25.55 -7.00 -25.44
C ASP A 27 -24.49 -7.33 -26.49
N LYS A 28 -24.09 -6.35 -27.31
CA LYS A 28 -22.96 -6.50 -28.24
C LYS A 28 -21.68 -6.88 -27.50
N LEU A 29 -21.32 -6.14 -26.45
CA LEU A 29 -20.11 -6.42 -25.66
C LEU A 29 -20.15 -7.82 -25.02
N TRP A 30 -21.29 -8.22 -24.45
CA TRP A 30 -21.45 -9.55 -23.87
C TRP A 30 -21.33 -10.67 -24.90
N ASN A 31 -21.93 -10.49 -26.07
CA ASN A 31 -21.78 -11.44 -27.17
C ASN A 31 -20.31 -11.55 -27.62
N GLU A 32 -19.58 -10.44 -27.74
CA GLU A 32 -18.16 -10.46 -28.08
C GLU A 32 -17.31 -11.18 -27.02
N ARG A 33 -17.55 -10.89 -25.73
CA ARG A 33 -16.85 -11.56 -24.63
C ARG A 33 -17.12 -13.07 -24.60
N ALA A 34 -18.37 -13.47 -24.86
CA ALA A 34 -18.76 -14.89 -24.89
C ALA A 34 -18.12 -15.65 -26.07
N ASN A 35 -17.91 -14.98 -27.21
CA ASN A 35 -17.38 -15.61 -28.42
C ASN A 35 -15.86 -15.44 -28.60
N ASN A 36 -15.21 -14.56 -27.82
CA ASN A 36 -13.78 -14.28 -27.91
C ASN A 36 -13.11 -14.29 -26.52
N GLN A 37 -12.58 -15.45 -26.14
CA GLN A 37 -11.92 -15.67 -24.85
C GLN A 37 -10.68 -14.77 -24.65
N ALA A 38 -9.92 -14.48 -25.70
CA ALA A 38 -8.75 -13.61 -25.61
C ALA A 38 -9.14 -12.17 -25.30
N LEU A 39 -10.22 -11.69 -25.94
CA LEU A 39 -10.81 -10.39 -25.64
C LEU A 39 -11.35 -10.33 -24.21
N ASP A 40 -12.13 -11.34 -23.80
CA ASP A 40 -12.68 -11.39 -22.44
C ASP A 40 -11.57 -11.31 -21.37
N ARG A 41 -10.49 -12.10 -21.55
CA ARG A 41 -9.33 -12.05 -20.66
C ARG A 41 -8.67 -10.67 -20.65
N ALA A 42 -8.50 -10.03 -21.80
CA ALA A 42 -7.87 -8.73 -21.89
C ALA A 42 -8.70 -7.63 -21.20
N LEU A 43 -10.03 -7.64 -21.36
CA LEU A 43 -10.93 -6.71 -20.67
C LEU A 43 -10.96 -6.97 -19.16
N TYR A 44 -10.96 -8.24 -18.73
CA TYR A 44 -10.84 -8.58 -17.32
C TYR A 44 -9.55 -8.05 -16.69
N LEU A 45 -8.42 -8.20 -17.38
CA LEU A 45 -7.14 -7.66 -16.92
C LEU A 45 -7.15 -6.13 -16.85
N ASN A 46 -7.87 -5.45 -17.75
CA ASN A 46 -8.05 -4.01 -17.69
C ASN A 46 -8.91 -3.56 -16.49
N ASP A 47 -9.97 -4.29 -16.15
CA ASP A 47 -10.75 -4.01 -14.95
C ASP A 47 -9.91 -4.20 -13.69
N LEU A 48 -9.14 -5.29 -13.66
CA LEU A 48 -8.25 -5.58 -12.55
C LEU A 48 -7.17 -4.50 -12.40
N SER A 49 -6.60 -3.99 -13.51
CA SER A 49 -5.59 -2.92 -13.44
C SER A 49 -6.16 -1.64 -12.84
N LYS A 50 -7.39 -1.25 -13.20
CA LYS A 50 -8.05 -0.07 -12.61
C LYS A 50 -8.28 -0.22 -11.11
N VAL A 51 -8.72 -1.41 -10.67
CA VAL A 51 -8.89 -1.69 -9.24
C VAL A 51 -7.55 -1.54 -8.51
N TYR A 52 -6.46 -2.07 -9.07
CA TYR A 52 -5.14 -1.91 -8.48
C TYR A 52 -4.64 -0.46 -8.48
N GLU A 53 -4.92 0.31 -9.53
CA GLU A 53 -4.58 1.74 -9.58
C GLU A 53 -5.32 2.53 -8.49
N GLU A 54 -6.61 2.27 -8.28
CA GLU A 54 -7.39 2.89 -7.21
C GLU A 54 -6.88 2.49 -5.82
N GLN A 55 -6.60 1.21 -5.62
CA GLN A 55 -6.01 0.71 -4.37
C GLN A 55 -4.65 1.37 -4.10
N PHE A 56 -3.77 1.40 -5.09
CA PHE A 56 -2.44 2.01 -4.98
C PHE A 56 -2.53 3.50 -4.66
N LYS A 57 -3.46 4.22 -5.30
CA LYS A 57 -3.70 5.64 -5.01
C LYS A 57 -4.20 5.83 -3.58
N ALA A 58 -5.15 5.03 -3.12
CA ALA A 58 -5.65 5.08 -1.75
C ALA A 58 -4.54 4.77 -0.74
N GLU A 59 -3.74 3.73 -0.96
CA GLU A 59 -2.62 3.36 -0.10
C GLU A 59 -1.57 4.47 0.01
N ASN A 60 -1.23 5.14 -1.10
CA ASN A 60 -0.27 6.24 -1.07
C ASN A 60 -0.79 7.45 -0.28
N LEU A 61 -2.06 7.79 -0.42
CA LEU A 61 -2.69 8.85 0.38
C LEU A 61 -2.75 8.48 1.86
N ALA A 62 -3.04 7.21 2.18
CA ALA A 62 -3.05 6.73 3.55
C ALA A 62 -1.64 6.77 4.17
N LYS A 63 -0.60 6.36 3.44
CA LYS A 63 0.81 6.45 3.88
C LYS A 63 1.23 7.90 4.11
N LYS A 64 0.87 8.80 3.19
CA LYS A 64 1.09 10.25 3.32
C LYS A 64 0.48 10.77 4.63
N LEU A 65 -0.77 10.43 4.90
CA LEU A 65 -1.45 10.82 6.14
C LEU A 65 -0.79 10.21 7.39
N ALA A 66 -0.45 8.92 7.37
CA ALA A 66 0.18 8.21 8.48
C ALA A 66 1.53 8.83 8.87
N LYS A 67 2.31 9.30 7.89
CA LYS A 67 3.57 10.06 8.11
C LYS A 67 3.37 11.44 8.75
N GLY A 68 2.13 11.90 8.87
CA GLY A 68 1.79 13.23 9.36
C GLY A 68 1.75 14.31 8.28
N GLU A 69 1.86 13.96 7.00
CA GLU A 69 1.70 14.93 5.90
C GLU A 69 0.23 15.32 5.76
N SER A 70 -0.01 16.56 5.30
CA SER A 70 -1.37 17.06 5.12
C SER A 70 -1.98 16.54 3.81
N LEU A 71 -3.19 16.01 3.90
CA LEU A 71 -4.02 15.71 2.72
C LEU A 71 -4.82 16.95 2.31
N THR A 72 -4.98 17.16 1.00
CA THR A 72 -5.93 18.14 0.49
C THR A 72 -7.37 17.68 0.78
N LYS A 73 -8.33 18.60 0.69
CA LYS A 73 -9.76 18.26 0.86
C LYS A 73 -10.21 17.19 -0.13
N GLU A 74 -9.71 17.26 -1.36
CA GLU A 74 -10.03 16.30 -2.43
C GLU A 74 -9.41 14.93 -2.16
N GLU A 75 -8.15 14.87 -1.72
CA GLU A 75 -7.47 13.62 -1.35
C GLU A 75 -8.18 12.92 -0.18
N ARG A 76 -8.62 13.69 0.83
CA ARG A 76 -9.37 13.15 1.96
C ARG A 76 -10.74 12.64 1.55
N ALA A 77 -11.49 13.42 0.77
CA ALA A 77 -12.79 13.01 0.25
C ALA A 77 -12.69 11.76 -0.63
N TYR A 78 -11.62 11.62 -1.40
CA TYR A 78 -11.34 10.43 -2.19
C TYR A 78 -11.15 9.20 -1.28
N LEU A 79 -10.34 9.30 -0.22
CA LEU A 79 -10.15 8.20 0.75
C LEU A 79 -11.44 7.85 1.49
N GLU A 80 -12.23 8.85 1.92
CA GLU A 80 -13.52 8.63 2.57
C GLU A 80 -14.49 7.84 1.69
N LYS A 81 -14.46 8.09 0.37
CA LYS A 81 -15.30 7.40 -0.61
C LYS A 81 -14.80 5.99 -0.93
N VAL A 82 -13.51 5.83 -1.19
CA VAL A 82 -12.93 4.57 -1.71
C VAL A 82 -12.64 3.58 -0.60
N ASN A 83 -12.07 4.03 0.52
CA ASN A 83 -11.72 3.17 1.63
C ASN A 83 -11.74 3.94 2.97
N PRO A 84 -12.93 4.11 3.59
CA PRO A 84 -13.07 4.84 4.85
C PRO A 84 -12.38 4.14 6.03
N GLN A 85 -12.18 2.83 5.98
CA GLN A 85 -11.45 2.12 7.03
C GLN A 85 -9.95 2.43 6.97
N LEU A 86 -9.37 2.47 5.77
CA LEU A 86 -7.98 2.83 5.56
C LEU A 86 -7.67 4.26 6.02
N LEU A 87 -8.61 5.19 5.83
CA LEU A 87 -8.50 6.54 6.39
C LEU A 87 -8.39 6.52 7.92
N LYS A 88 -9.29 5.80 8.59
CA LYS A 88 -9.28 5.68 10.06
C LYS A 88 -7.98 5.06 10.57
N ASP A 89 -7.50 4.03 9.89
CA ASP A 89 -6.25 3.35 10.26
C ASP A 89 -5.04 4.28 10.05
N ALA A 90 -5.01 5.08 8.98
CA ALA A 90 -3.97 6.09 8.76
C ALA A 90 -3.99 7.21 9.81
N GLU A 91 -5.16 7.67 10.24
CA GLU A 91 -5.29 8.66 11.33
C GLU A 91 -4.80 8.12 12.67
N LYS A 92 -5.13 6.87 12.99
CA LYS A 92 -4.60 6.20 14.19
C LYS A 92 -3.08 6.05 14.11
N ALA A 93 -2.55 5.64 12.96
CA ALA A 93 -1.11 5.48 12.78
C ALA A 93 -0.37 6.81 12.95
N LYS A 94 -0.92 7.90 12.41
CA LYS A 94 -0.42 9.26 12.62
C LYS A 94 -0.38 9.61 14.11
N GLN A 95 -1.47 9.36 14.85
CA GLN A 95 -1.56 9.65 16.27
C GLN A 95 -0.54 8.84 17.09
N GLU A 96 -0.39 7.55 16.79
CA GLU A 96 0.62 6.70 17.44
C GLU A 96 2.05 7.19 17.16
N ALA A 97 2.35 7.63 15.93
CA ALA A 97 3.64 8.20 15.58
C ALA A 97 3.91 9.55 16.25
N GLU A 98 2.90 10.43 16.37
CA GLU A 98 3.03 11.68 17.13
C GLU A 98 3.29 11.42 18.62
N ASN A 99 2.64 10.42 19.20
CA ASN A 99 2.91 10.00 20.58
C ASN A 99 4.34 9.48 20.74
N LEU A 100 4.81 8.61 19.83
CA LEU A 100 6.18 8.12 19.83
C LEU A 100 7.19 9.26 19.70
N LYS A 101 6.95 10.21 18.78
CA LYS A 101 7.79 11.40 18.61
C LYS A 101 7.88 12.22 19.91
N ASN A 102 6.77 12.40 20.61
CA ASN A 102 6.76 13.09 21.91
C ASN A 102 7.51 12.31 22.99
N GLN A 103 7.41 10.98 23.02
CA GLN A 103 8.18 10.13 23.94
C GLN A 103 9.68 10.20 23.66
N LEU A 104 10.08 10.18 22.38
CA LEU A 104 11.48 10.30 21.96
C LEU A 104 12.09 11.64 22.33
N LYS A 105 11.37 12.75 22.14
CA LYS A 105 11.81 14.08 22.60
C LYS A 105 12.06 14.17 24.11
N ASN A 106 11.34 13.37 24.89
CA ASN A 106 11.47 13.32 26.35
C ASN A 106 12.43 12.22 26.84
N ALA A 107 13.02 11.44 25.93
CA ALA A 107 13.96 10.39 26.28
C ALA A 107 15.27 11.00 26.78
N LYS A 108 15.75 10.53 27.94
CA LYS A 108 16.94 11.09 28.60
C LYS A 108 18.25 10.64 27.97
N ASP A 109 18.23 9.50 27.29
CA ASP A 109 19.41 8.86 26.71
C ASP A 109 19.04 8.03 25.47
N LYS A 110 20.07 7.70 24.68
CA LYS A 110 19.93 6.93 23.43
C LYS A 110 19.36 5.52 23.67
N GLN A 111 19.64 4.90 24.81
CA GLN A 111 19.17 3.54 25.10
C GLN A 111 17.65 3.53 25.36
N THR A 112 17.14 4.54 26.03
CA THR A 112 15.72 4.75 26.27
C THR A 112 15.00 5.05 24.96
N ALA A 113 15.56 5.92 24.11
CA ALA A 113 15.03 6.19 22.78
C ALA A 113 14.95 4.91 21.92
N GLN A 114 16.02 4.12 21.91
CA GLN A 114 16.07 2.86 21.16
C GLN A 114 15.01 1.85 21.64
N LYS A 115 14.84 1.70 22.96
CA LYS A 115 13.80 0.83 23.53
C LYS A 115 12.39 1.25 23.11
N LEU A 116 12.11 2.55 23.05
CA LEU A 116 10.81 3.08 22.60
C LEU A 116 10.54 2.73 21.13
N ILE A 117 11.55 2.85 20.27
CA ILE A 117 11.46 2.50 18.84
C ILE A 117 11.23 0.99 18.67
N GLU A 118 11.96 0.15 19.42
CA GLU A 118 11.81 -1.30 19.40
C GLU A 118 10.42 -1.74 19.86
N GLN A 119 9.90 -1.14 20.93
CA GLN A 119 8.55 -1.40 21.43
C GLN A 119 7.48 -1.03 20.39
N ALA A 120 7.57 0.14 19.79
CA ALA A 120 6.64 0.57 18.75
C ALA A 120 6.70 -0.35 17.52
N SER A 121 7.90 -0.75 17.10
CA SER A 121 8.11 -1.68 15.98
C SER A 121 7.53 -3.07 16.27
N PHE A 122 7.71 -3.56 17.50
CA PHE A 122 7.13 -4.82 17.94
C PHE A 122 5.59 -4.77 17.94
N GLN A 123 5.00 -3.68 18.42
CA GLN A 123 3.55 -3.48 18.40
C GLN A 123 3.01 -3.46 16.95
N ALA A 124 3.66 -2.74 16.04
CA ALA A 124 3.28 -2.74 14.63
C ALA A 124 3.32 -4.15 14.02
N ASN A 125 4.36 -4.95 14.34
CA ASN A 125 4.45 -6.34 13.91
C ASN A 125 3.36 -7.24 14.54
N ALA A 126 2.96 -6.99 15.80
CA ALA A 126 1.89 -7.74 16.44
C ALA A 126 0.53 -7.48 15.78
N VAL A 127 0.26 -6.22 15.39
CA VAL A 127 -0.94 -5.81 14.66
C VAL A 127 -1.02 -6.46 13.28
N ALA A 128 0.11 -6.72 12.62
CA ALA A 128 0.15 -7.30 11.28
C ALA A 128 -0.55 -8.67 11.16
N LYS A 129 -0.68 -9.39 12.28
CA LYS A 129 -1.40 -10.68 12.35
C LYS A 129 -2.90 -10.55 12.08
N TYR A 130 -3.50 -9.39 12.35
CA TYR A 130 -4.95 -9.18 12.28
C TYR A 130 -5.32 -8.06 11.31
N ASN A 131 -4.48 -7.04 11.18
CA ASN A 131 -4.65 -5.95 10.23
C ASN A 131 -3.30 -5.57 9.61
N LYS A 132 -2.97 -6.22 8.49
CA LYS A 132 -1.72 -5.98 7.76
C LYS A 132 -1.62 -4.54 7.24
N GLN A 133 -2.70 -3.99 6.68
CA GLN A 133 -2.70 -2.63 6.13
C GLN A 133 -2.41 -1.59 7.20
N TYR A 134 -3.03 -1.72 8.38
CA TYR A 134 -2.74 -0.84 9.52
C TYR A 134 -1.30 -0.99 10.02
N ALA A 135 -0.79 -2.22 10.11
CA ALA A 135 0.59 -2.47 10.51
C ALA A 135 1.61 -1.84 9.55
N ASP A 136 1.35 -1.89 8.24
CA ASP A 136 2.21 -1.27 7.24
C ASP A 136 2.20 0.27 7.38
N LEU A 137 1.04 0.88 7.65
CA LEU A 137 0.93 2.31 7.95
C LEU A 137 1.69 2.70 9.23
N LEU A 138 1.59 1.89 10.29
CA LEU A 138 2.34 2.12 11.52
C LEU A 138 3.85 2.07 11.29
N LYS A 139 4.34 1.06 10.57
CA LYS A 139 5.76 0.94 10.23
C LYS A 139 6.26 2.14 9.43
N GLU A 140 5.48 2.58 8.46
CA GLU A 140 5.80 3.75 7.64
C GLU A 140 5.87 5.03 8.49
N ALA A 141 4.92 5.20 9.41
CA ALA A 141 4.87 6.36 10.31
C ALA A 141 6.02 6.34 11.34
N ILE A 142 6.31 5.19 11.94
CA ILE A 142 7.45 4.98 12.85
C ILE A 142 8.77 5.25 12.12
N SER A 143 8.93 4.73 10.90
CA SER A 143 10.12 4.96 10.08
C SER A 143 10.35 6.45 9.84
N LYS A 144 9.30 7.21 9.52
CA LYS A 144 9.39 8.68 9.36
C LYS A 144 9.86 9.37 10.64
N VAL A 145 9.31 9.00 11.79
CA VAL A 145 9.72 9.56 13.09
C VAL A 145 11.19 9.26 13.36
N CYS A 146 11.65 8.02 13.13
CA CYS A 146 13.05 7.65 13.32
C CYS A 146 13.99 8.43 12.40
N SER A 147 13.62 8.63 11.13
CA SER A 147 14.42 9.44 10.19
C SER A 147 14.47 10.91 10.58
N ASP A 148 13.38 11.47 11.12
CA ASP A 148 13.33 12.86 11.56
C ASP A 148 14.18 13.09 12.83
N GLU A 149 14.19 12.13 13.75
CA GLU A 149 14.99 12.20 15.00
C GLU A 149 16.48 11.90 14.77
N GLN A 150 16.84 11.15 13.72
CA GLN A 150 18.24 11.01 13.26
C GLN A 150 18.84 12.33 12.72
N GLY A 151 18.04 13.39 12.62
CA GLY A 151 18.48 14.78 12.48
C GLY A 151 19.21 15.36 13.71
N TYR A 152 19.27 14.66 14.85
CA TYR A 152 20.18 14.98 15.95
C TYR A 152 21.64 14.67 15.55
N LYS A 153 22.23 15.57 14.75
CA LYS A 153 23.68 15.70 14.64
C LYS A 153 24.23 16.11 16.01
N HIS A 154 24.69 15.13 16.78
CA HIS A 154 25.84 15.38 17.62
C HIS A 154 27.06 14.93 16.81
N ASP A 155 27.95 15.88 16.57
CA ASP A 155 29.18 15.69 15.82
C ASP A 155 29.97 14.46 16.31
N ASN A 156 30.54 13.75 15.33
CA ASN A 156 31.54 12.69 15.45
C ASN A 156 31.11 11.42 16.23
N ASP A 157 30.72 10.36 15.51
CA ASP A 157 31.68 9.30 15.20
C ASP A 157 31.08 8.33 14.16
N LYS A 158 31.95 7.78 13.31
CA LYS A 158 31.59 6.80 12.28
C LYS A 158 31.25 5.47 12.97
N THR A 159 30.12 4.85 12.62
CA THR A 159 30.00 3.41 12.26
C THR A 159 28.53 2.96 12.19
N ASN A 160 28.24 2.19 11.13
CA ASN A 160 27.22 1.15 10.94
C ASN A 160 26.15 0.94 12.03
N THR A 161 24.87 0.75 11.62
CA THR A 161 24.01 -0.43 11.93
C THR A 161 22.54 -0.14 11.60
N ILE A 162 22.17 0.15 10.34
CA ILE A 162 20.73 0.17 9.96
C ILE A 162 20.42 -0.74 8.77
N ASP A 163 21.38 -1.06 7.91
CA ASP A 163 21.12 -1.88 6.72
C ASP A 163 21.00 -3.40 6.95
N ASN A 164 21.19 -3.91 8.19
CA ASN A 164 21.22 -5.36 8.46
C ASN A 164 19.96 -5.94 9.13
N LEU A 165 18.88 -5.18 9.33
CA LEU A 165 17.66 -5.69 10.00
C LEU A 165 16.57 -6.20 9.04
N PHE A 166 16.75 -6.08 7.72
CA PHE A 166 15.70 -6.41 6.74
C PHE A 166 16.07 -7.42 5.64
N VAL A 167 17.27 -8.02 5.65
CA VAL A 167 17.63 -9.07 4.68
C VAL A 167 18.41 -10.18 5.37
N ARG A 168 17.71 -11.18 5.91
CA ARG A 168 18.23 -12.55 6.13
C ARG A 168 17.09 -13.42 6.63
N ASP A 169 16.29 -13.89 5.68
CA ASP A 169 15.52 -15.13 5.80
C ASP A 169 15.05 -15.52 4.40
N SER A 170 15.96 -16.05 3.59
CA SER A 170 15.67 -16.88 2.41
C SER A 170 16.99 -17.43 1.85
N ASN A 171 17.09 -18.75 1.77
CA ASN A 171 18.08 -19.57 1.08
C ASN A 171 19.41 -19.85 1.82
N GLU A 172 19.48 -21.01 2.48
CA GLU A 172 20.18 -22.19 1.95
C GLU A 172 20.13 -23.34 2.97
N SER A 173 19.28 -24.34 2.73
CA SER A 173 19.45 -25.67 3.32
C SER A 173 19.11 -26.73 2.28
N SER A 174 20.04 -26.96 1.36
CA SER A 174 20.15 -28.22 0.62
C SER A 174 21.63 -28.57 0.62
N VAL A 175 22.07 -29.20 1.70
CA VAL A 175 23.39 -29.83 1.76
C VAL A 175 23.17 -31.30 1.44
N ASP A 176 23.74 -31.70 0.31
CA ASP A 176 23.84 -33.07 -0.18
C ASP A 176 24.47 -33.98 0.89
N PHE A 177 23.84 -35.13 1.13
CA PHE A 177 24.42 -36.23 1.89
C PHE A 177 24.77 -37.35 0.91
N TYR A 178 26.05 -37.44 0.56
CA TYR A 178 26.67 -38.66 0.03
C TYR A 178 27.44 -39.34 1.16
N SER A 179 27.02 -40.55 1.52
CA SER A 179 27.87 -41.71 1.88
C SER A 179 26.99 -42.94 1.98
#